data_AF-A0A9E6CR12-F1
#
_entry.id   AF-A0A9E6CR12-F1
#
_cell.length_a   1.000
_cell.length_b   1.000
_cell.length_c   1.000
_cell.angle_alpha   90.00
_cell.angle_beta   90.00
_cell.angle_gamma   90.00
#
_symmetry.space_group_name_H-M   'P 1'
#
loop_
_entity.id
_entity.type
_entity.pdbx_description
1 polymer ?
#
loop_
_entity_poly.entity_id
_entity_poly.type
_entity_poly.pdbx_seq_one_letter_code
_entity_poly.pdbx_strand_id
1 'polypeptide(L)'
;MLFPYSYVPHSMEKMQEFIEFIFIEVWGKAPEGHPFGFDLFNAKPDLKAVMEAFYYSDAKGADFFYGHVEKIYSQFAVLLPAQIDQLQAWFKGNNYIDGLCRNDPTVAIARYNDLEAFHPTLTKALASFFKGLYSKDLLNLTALRSVIGEIDDHHTRFTEVNRQGKCPFCGINDVKGTYYSKREAYDHYLPKGKYPFNSINFKNLAPACHECNSTYKLSRDPLYDSKDPLLTQTGGRRKSFYPYQTSPYAIELEIALNSPDWTSIRPDDVTLTTGPEGIREEINTWLDVYGIEERYKAKCCGENDGKYWIAQVLDEWKEEGKTPDEFLSTLVRHAKSKPYAEANFLKKPFLEACQRSGLFDM
;
A
#
# COMPACT_ATOMS: atom_id res chain seq x y z
N MET A 1 -6.89 6.13 4.05
CA MET A 1 -7.14 5.80 2.63
C MET A 1 -8.60 6.13 2.39
N LEU A 2 -8.98 6.77 1.28
CA LEU A 2 -10.35 7.21 1.05
C LEU A 2 -11.33 6.08 0.69
N PHE A 3 -10.85 5.04 0.01
CA PHE A 3 -11.63 3.86 -0.36
C PHE A 3 -10.69 2.67 -0.58
N PRO A 4 -11.11 1.44 -0.30
CA PRO A 4 -10.30 0.26 -0.58
C PRO A 4 -10.40 -0.14 -2.06
N TYR A 5 -9.39 -0.86 -2.53
CA TYR A 5 -9.48 -1.59 -3.79
C TYR A 5 -10.24 -2.90 -3.60
N SER A 6 -10.93 -3.34 -4.64
CA SER A 6 -11.34 -4.74 -4.78
C SER A 6 -10.11 -5.58 -5.13
N TYR A 7 -9.83 -6.60 -4.32
CA TYR A 7 -8.75 -7.54 -4.58
C TYR A 7 -9.04 -8.36 -5.85
N VAL A 8 -8.02 -8.59 -6.67
CA VAL A 8 -8.13 -9.36 -7.92
C VAL A 8 -7.19 -10.55 -7.86
N PRO A 9 -7.72 -11.78 -7.66
CA PRO A 9 -6.90 -12.99 -7.69
C PRO A 9 -6.20 -13.19 -9.04
N HIS A 10 -4.95 -13.67 -9.01
CA HIS A 10 -4.16 -13.87 -10.21
C HIS A 10 -3.12 -14.98 -10.06
N SER A 11 -2.67 -15.56 -11.17
CA SER A 11 -1.62 -16.60 -11.20
C SER A 11 -0.32 -16.15 -10.55
N MET A 12 -0.08 -14.84 -10.44
CA MET A 12 1.13 -14.26 -9.85
C MET A 12 1.25 -14.62 -8.36
N GLU A 13 0.12 -14.91 -7.69
CA GLU A 13 0.10 -15.39 -6.31
C GLU A 13 0.78 -16.75 -6.13
N LYS A 14 0.91 -17.54 -7.21
CA LYS A 14 1.67 -18.80 -7.20
C LYS A 14 3.13 -18.59 -6.81
N MET A 15 3.69 -17.40 -7.05
CA MET A 15 5.01 -17.05 -6.53
C MET A 15 5.03 -17.03 -5.00
N GLN A 16 4.00 -16.47 -4.37
CA GLN A 16 3.87 -16.51 -2.90
C GLN A 16 3.69 -17.95 -2.40
N GLU A 17 2.94 -18.79 -3.11
CA GLU A 17 2.82 -20.22 -2.76
C GLU A 17 4.17 -20.95 -2.85
N PHE A 18 5.00 -20.63 -3.83
CA PHE A 18 6.36 -21.19 -3.94
C PHE A 18 7.23 -20.77 -2.78
N ILE A 19 7.18 -19.49 -2.41
CA ILE A 19 7.92 -18.96 -1.26
C ILE A 19 7.44 -19.60 0.04
N GLU A 20 6.12 -19.79 0.22
CA GLU A 20 5.57 -20.49 1.38
C GLU A 20 6.02 -21.94 1.46
N PHE A 21 5.96 -22.68 0.34
CA PHE A 21 6.47 -24.04 0.28
C PHE A 21 7.97 -24.11 0.60
N ILE A 22 8.78 -23.23 0.02
CA ILE A 22 10.22 -23.16 0.30
C ILE A 22 10.46 -22.88 1.78
N PHE A 23 9.72 -21.94 2.37
CA PHE A 23 9.95 -21.55 3.76
C PHE A 23 9.58 -22.67 4.73
N ILE A 24 8.41 -23.30 4.53
CA ILE A 24 7.85 -24.27 5.48
C ILE A 24 8.40 -25.68 5.22
N GLU A 25 8.33 -26.15 3.98
CA GLU A 25 8.59 -27.55 3.62
C GLU A 25 10.05 -27.82 3.24
N VAL A 26 10.79 -26.79 2.82
CA VAL A 26 12.21 -26.94 2.43
C VAL A 26 13.12 -26.42 3.55
N TRP A 27 13.08 -25.14 3.85
CA TRP A 27 13.92 -24.54 4.90
C TRP A 27 13.50 -25.02 6.30
N GLY A 28 12.21 -25.01 6.61
CA GLY A 28 11.69 -25.45 7.92
C GLY A 28 12.02 -26.90 8.28
N LYS A 29 12.29 -27.75 7.29
CA LYS A 29 12.66 -29.17 7.48
C LYS A 29 14.14 -29.45 7.28
N ALA A 30 14.96 -28.44 6.99
CA ALA A 30 16.39 -28.63 6.76
C ALA A 30 17.14 -29.36 7.90
N PRO A 31 16.80 -29.19 9.20
CA PRO A 31 17.45 -29.94 10.28
C PRO A 31 17.23 -31.45 10.28
N GLU A 32 16.30 -31.98 9.46
CA GLU A 32 16.11 -33.43 9.28
C GLU A 32 17.35 -34.08 8.62
N GLY A 33 18.26 -33.28 8.06
CA GLY A 33 19.59 -33.74 7.63
C GLY A 33 19.64 -34.24 6.17
N HIS A 34 18.57 -34.04 5.40
CA HIS A 34 18.56 -34.36 3.98
C HIS A 34 19.49 -33.41 3.19
N PRO A 35 20.29 -33.90 2.22
CA PRO A 35 21.04 -33.02 1.33
C PRO A 35 20.12 -32.10 0.52
N PHE A 36 20.59 -30.89 0.21
CA PHE A 36 19.87 -30.00 -0.70
C PHE A 36 19.85 -30.60 -2.11
N GLY A 37 18.66 -30.70 -2.71
CA GLY A 37 18.48 -31.27 -4.04
C GLY A 37 17.03 -31.21 -4.52
N PHE A 38 16.79 -31.61 -5.77
CA PHE A 38 15.47 -31.50 -6.40
C PHE A 38 14.37 -32.32 -5.72
N ASP A 39 14.74 -33.37 -5.00
CA ASP A 39 13.78 -34.21 -4.28
C ASP A 39 13.01 -33.47 -3.18
N LEU A 40 13.61 -32.40 -2.63
CA LEU A 40 12.96 -31.52 -1.65
C LEU A 40 11.73 -30.80 -2.25
N PHE A 41 11.61 -30.74 -3.58
CA PHE A 41 10.53 -30.07 -4.29
C PHE A 41 9.50 -31.04 -4.89
N ASN A 42 9.63 -32.36 -4.66
CA ASN A 42 8.73 -33.38 -5.24
C ASN A 42 7.25 -33.14 -4.92
N ALA A 43 6.93 -32.56 -3.77
CA ALA A 43 5.55 -32.24 -3.37
C ALA A 43 4.98 -30.98 -4.07
N LYS A 44 5.80 -30.22 -4.82
CA LYS A 44 5.37 -29.05 -5.61
C LYS A 44 5.98 -29.12 -7.02
N PRO A 45 5.44 -29.95 -7.93
CA PRO A 45 6.04 -30.25 -9.24
C PRO A 45 6.36 -29.02 -10.10
N ASP A 46 5.47 -28.02 -10.11
CA ASP A 46 5.71 -26.78 -10.87
C ASP A 46 6.91 -25.99 -10.35
N LEU A 47 7.10 -25.96 -9.02
CA LEU A 47 8.27 -25.34 -8.41
C LEU A 47 9.52 -26.18 -8.69
N LYS A 48 9.42 -27.52 -8.62
CA LYS A 48 10.53 -28.41 -8.98
C LYS A 48 11.03 -28.13 -10.40
N ALA A 49 10.12 -28.05 -11.38
CA ALA A 49 10.47 -27.73 -12.76
C ALA A 49 11.16 -26.35 -12.89
N VAL A 50 10.71 -25.35 -12.13
CA VAL A 50 11.37 -24.03 -12.07
C VAL A 50 12.77 -24.14 -11.48
N MET A 51 12.94 -24.88 -10.37
CA MET A 51 14.24 -25.08 -9.73
C MET A 51 15.23 -25.82 -10.63
N GLU A 52 14.78 -26.85 -11.35
CA GLU A 52 15.57 -27.56 -12.36
C GLU A 52 15.98 -26.63 -13.50
N ALA A 53 15.03 -25.88 -14.06
CA ALA A 53 15.31 -24.91 -15.12
C ALA A 53 16.30 -23.82 -14.67
N PHE A 54 16.20 -23.37 -13.41
CA PHE A 54 17.11 -22.37 -12.86
C PHE A 54 18.51 -22.93 -12.61
N TYR A 55 18.63 -24.16 -12.13
CA TYR A 55 19.92 -24.81 -11.89
C TYR A 55 20.77 -24.92 -13.17
N TYR A 56 20.14 -25.19 -14.32
CA TYR A 56 20.83 -25.29 -15.60
C TYR A 56 20.92 -23.97 -16.38
N SER A 57 20.48 -22.84 -15.79
CA SER A 57 20.50 -21.53 -16.44
C SER A 57 21.68 -20.69 -15.95
N ASP A 58 22.29 -19.96 -16.88
CA ASP A 58 23.30 -18.92 -16.62
C ASP A 58 22.68 -17.53 -16.35
N ALA A 59 21.33 -17.43 -16.36
CA ALA A 59 20.65 -16.18 -16.14
C ALA A 59 20.83 -15.71 -14.70
N LYS A 60 21.20 -14.43 -14.53
CA LYS A 60 21.41 -13.81 -13.21
C LYS A 60 20.24 -14.02 -12.23
N GLY A 61 19.00 -13.95 -12.71
CA GLY A 61 17.82 -14.16 -11.86
C GLY A 61 17.66 -15.62 -11.40
N ALA A 62 18.09 -16.58 -12.23
CA ALA A 62 18.03 -18.00 -11.92
C ALA A 62 19.11 -18.37 -10.89
N ASP A 63 20.35 -17.94 -11.11
CA ASP A 63 21.46 -18.06 -10.16
C ASP A 63 21.12 -17.40 -8.82
N PHE A 64 20.57 -16.18 -8.87
CA PHE A 64 20.06 -15.50 -7.68
C PHE A 64 19.05 -16.36 -6.93
N PHE A 65 17.99 -16.84 -7.57
CA PHE A 65 16.92 -17.54 -6.86
C PHE A 65 17.40 -18.89 -6.32
N TYR A 66 17.98 -19.75 -7.17
CA TYR A 66 18.43 -21.08 -6.78
C TYR A 66 19.51 -21.00 -5.70
N GLY A 67 20.55 -20.19 -5.92
CA GLY A 67 21.67 -20.06 -4.99
C GLY A 67 21.27 -19.48 -3.64
N HIS A 68 20.30 -18.56 -3.58
CA HIS A 68 19.77 -18.09 -2.30
C HIS A 68 18.96 -19.17 -1.57
N VAL A 69 18.15 -19.95 -2.30
CA VAL A 69 17.37 -21.05 -1.69
C VAL A 69 18.31 -22.08 -1.05
N GLU A 70 19.36 -22.49 -1.76
CA GLU A 70 20.39 -23.40 -1.24
C GLU A 70 21.13 -22.81 -0.03
N LYS A 71 21.62 -21.57 -0.15
CA LYS A 71 22.37 -20.91 0.93
C LYS A 71 21.55 -20.70 2.20
N ILE A 72 20.26 -20.41 2.07
CA ILE A 72 19.36 -20.26 3.21
C ILE A 72 19.05 -21.63 3.81
N TYR A 73 18.86 -22.67 2.98
CA TYR A 73 18.67 -24.04 3.44
C TYR A 73 19.82 -24.50 4.35
N SER A 74 21.08 -24.30 3.94
CA SER A 74 22.24 -24.65 4.76
C SER A 74 22.28 -23.94 6.12
N GLN A 75 21.73 -22.72 6.20
CA GLN A 75 21.64 -21.97 7.46
C GLN A 75 20.47 -22.45 8.33
N PHE A 76 19.36 -22.85 7.72
CA PHE A 76 18.25 -23.47 8.46
C PHE A 76 18.62 -24.83 9.03
N ALA A 77 19.49 -25.60 8.36
CA ALA A 77 19.89 -26.94 8.76
C ALA A 77 20.55 -27.03 10.16
N VAL A 78 21.08 -25.91 10.67
CA VAL A 78 21.73 -25.83 11.99
C VAL A 78 20.87 -25.14 13.06
N LEU A 79 19.64 -24.75 12.72
CA LEU A 79 18.74 -24.09 13.67
C LEU A 79 18.09 -25.10 14.61
N LEU A 80 17.82 -24.65 15.83
CA LEU A 80 17.03 -25.40 16.79
C LEU A 80 15.54 -25.38 16.39
N PRO A 81 14.75 -26.43 16.74
CA PRO A 81 13.32 -26.47 16.46
C PRO A 81 12.56 -25.21 16.89
N ALA A 82 12.82 -24.70 18.10
CA ALA A 82 12.20 -23.46 18.60
C ALA A 82 12.54 -22.22 17.76
N GLN A 83 13.73 -22.19 17.14
CA GLN A 83 14.10 -21.08 16.25
C GLN A 83 13.32 -21.14 14.93
N ILE A 84 13.11 -22.35 14.42
CA ILE A 84 12.31 -22.58 13.22
C ILE A 84 10.85 -22.23 13.48
N ASP A 85 10.29 -22.68 14.60
CA ASP A 85 8.91 -22.35 15.00
C ASP A 85 8.70 -20.82 15.06
N GLN A 86 9.66 -20.09 15.63
CA GLN A 86 9.62 -18.63 15.69
C GLN A 86 9.68 -17.99 14.29
N LEU A 87 10.58 -18.47 13.42
CA LEU A 87 10.68 -17.98 12.04
C LEU A 87 9.42 -18.27 11.23
N GLN A 88 8.80 -19.45 11.40
CA GLN A 88 7.55 -19.80 10.75
C GLN A 88 6.38 -18.96 11.27
N ALA A 89 6.32 -18.68 12.57
CA ALA A 89 5.33 -17.78 13.15
C ALA A 89 5.45 -16.37 12.57
N TRP A 90 6.68 -15.83 12.49
CA TRP A 90 6.93 -14.54 11.85
C TRP A 90 6.63 -14.55 10.35
N PHE A 91 6.97 -15.62 9.63
CA PHE A 91 6.66 -15.74 8.21
C PHE A 91 5.15 -15.69 7.95
N LYS A 92 4.37 -16.47 8.71
CA LYS A 92 2.91 -16.49 8.62
C LYS A 92 2.31 -15.13 8.97
N GLY A 93 2.72 -14.54 10.10
CA GLY A 93 2.13 -13.28 10.55
C GLY A 93 2.54 -12.07 9.69
N ASN A 94 3.78 -11.98 9.21
CA ASN A 94 4.20 -10.95 8.24
C ASN A 94 3.43 -10.99 6.92
N ASN A 95 2.88 -12.16 6.55
CA ASN A 95 2.07 -12.34 5.36
C ASN A 95 0.56 -12.19 5.61
N TYR A 96 0.13 -12.08 6.87
CA TYR A 96 -1.26 -11.79 7.24
C TYR A 96 -1.52 -10.28 7.33
N ILE A 97 -1.40 -9.61 6.18
CA ILE A 97 -1.39 -8.14 6.07
C ILE A 97 -2.64 -7.47 6.68
N ASP A 98 -3.82 -8.04 6.45
CA ASP A 98 -5.06 -7.52 7.05
C ASP A 98 -5.02 -7.54 8.58
N GLY A 99 -4.61 -8.66 9.19
CA GLY A 99 -4.47 -8.76 10.64
C GLY A 99 -3.44 -7.78 11.20
N LEU A 100 -2.34 -7.57 10.50
CA LEU A 100 -1.36 -6.54 10.86
C LEU A 100 -1.96 -5.14 10.82
N CYS A 101 -2.74 -4.81 9.77
CA CYS A 101 -3.40 -3.51 9.63
C CYS A 101 -4.44 -3.27 10.74
N ARG A 102 -5.15 -4.32 11.18
CA ARG A 102 -6.08 -4.28 12.31
C ARG A 102 -5.38 -4.22 13.68
N ASN A 103 -4.05 -4.25 13.71
CA ASN A 103 -3.24 -4.37 14.91
C ASN A 103 -3.65 -5.58 15.77
N ASP A 104 -3.88 -6.72 15.12
CA ASP A 104 -4.31 -7.94 15.78
C ASP A 104 -3.19 -8.49 16.71
N PRO A 105 -3.40 -8.54 18.04
CA PRO A 105 -2.35 -8.89 19.00
C PRO A 105 -1.89 -10.35 18.88
N THR A 106 -2.67 -11.19 18.19
CA THR A 106 -2.33 -12.61 17.99
C THR A 106 -1.34 -12.82 16.83
N VAL A 107 -1.13 -11.80 16.00
CA VAL A 107 -0.31 -11.90 14.80
C VAL A 107 1.15 -11.60 15.13
N ALA A 108 1.97 -12.64 15.08
CA ALA A 108 3.41 -12.54 15.23
C ALA A 108 4.02 -11.73 14.08
N ILE A 109 4.77 -10.68 14.41
CA ILE A 109 5.40 -9.81 13.42
C ILE A 109 6.90 -9.74 13.68
N ALA A 110 7.67 -9.61 12.60
CA ALA A 110 9.07 -9.25 12.68
C ALA A 110 9.44 -8.23 11.62
N ARG A 111 10.43 -7.41 11.94
CA ARG A 111 11.19 -6.56 11.02
C ARG A 111 12.60 -7.12 10.88
N TYR A 112 13.35 -6.61 9.91
CA TYR A 112 14.76 -7.02 9.74
C TYR A 112 15.60 -6.76 10.99
N ASN A 113 15.29 -5.77 11.82
CA ASN A 113 15.99 -5.53 13.08
C ASN A 113 15.77 -6.67 14.09
N ASP A 114 14.55 -7.21 14.16
CA ASP A 114 14.22 -8.34 15.03
C ASP A 114 14.93 -9.60 14.56
N LEU A 115 14.95 -9.82 13.24
CA LEU A 115 15.74 -10.89 12.62
C LEU A 115 17.24 -10.72 12.89
N GLU A 116 17.79 -9.51 12.77
CA GLU A 116 19.23 -9.25 12.99
C GLU A 116 19.61 -9.57 14.43
N ALA A 117 18.78 -9.18 15.41
CA ALA A 117 18.98 -9.55 16.82
C ALA A 117 18.86 -11.06 17.05
N PHE A 118 18.00 -11.74 16.28
CA PHE A 118 17.75 -13.17 16.40
C PHE A 118 18.84 -14.03 15.75
N HIS A 119 19.25 -13.71 14.52
CA HIS A 119 20.27 -14.44 13.75
C HIS A 119 20.87 -13.56 12.62
N PRO A 120 22.00 -12.84 12.85
CA PRO A 120 22.57 -11.88 11.90
C PRO A 120 22.89 -12.44 10.50
N THR A 121 23.54 -13.61 10.43
CA THR A 121 23.97 -14.19 9.14
C THR A 121 22.77 -14.57 8.27
N LEU A 122 21.78 -15.24 8.88
CA LEU A 122 20.52 -15.58 8.23
C LEU A 122 19.75 -14.35 7.80
N THR A 123 19.74 -13.29 8.62
CA THR A 123 19.09 -12.02 8.28
C THR A 123 19.63 -11.42 7.01
N LYS A 124 20.96 -11.39 6.83
CA LYS A 124 21.57 -10.90 5.57
C LYS A 124 21.13 -11.71 4.37
N ALA A 125 21.07 -13.05 4.49
CA ALA A 125 20.64 -13.94 3.42
C ALA A 125 19.15 -13.75 3.07
N LEU A 126 18.28 -13.73 4.09
CA LEU A 126 16.84 -13.48 3.92
C LEU A 126 16.58 -12.08 3.35
N ALA A 127 17.28 -11.05 3.83
CA ALA A 127 17.14 -9.69 3.33
C ALA A 127 17.52 -9.59 1.84
N SER A 128 18.64 -10.21 1.44
CA SER A 128 19.04 -10.27 0.04
C SER A 128 17.97 -10.97 -0.81
N PHE A 129 17.51 -12.14 -0.37
CA PHE A 129 16.52 -12.93 -1.08
C PHE A 129 15.19 -12.19 -1.22
N PHE A 130 14.54 -11.83 -0.12
CA PHE A 130 13.21 -11.21 -0.15
C PHE A 130 13.21 -9.85 -0.85
N LYS A 131 14.27 -9.03 -0.74
CA LYS A 131 14.34 -7.76 -1.48
C LYS A 131 14.50 -7.96 -2.99
N GLY A 132 15.10 -9.07 -3.42
CA GLY A 132 15.34 -9.40 -4.82
C GLY A 132 14.18 -10.14 -5.52
N LEU A 133 13.21 -10.69 -4.78
CA LEU A 133 12.09 -11.47 -5.34
C LEU A 133 11.22 -10.70 -6.35
N TYR A 134 11.12 -9.38 -6.20
CA TYR A 134 10.32 -8.53 -7.09
C TYR A 134 11.15 -7.92 -8.25
N SER A 135 12.37 -8.42 -8.48
CA SER A 135 13.22 -7.93 -9.56
C SER A 135 12.73 -8.40 -10.93
N LYS A 136 12.92 -7.56 -11.95
CA LYS A 136 12.63 -7.94 -13.35
C LYS A 136 13.56 -9.06 -13.82
N ASP A 137 14.81 -9.08 -13.35
CA ASP A 137 15.79 -10.13 -13.67
C ASP A 137 15.28 -11.53 -13.30
N LEU A 138 14.45 -11.64 -12.26
CA LEU A 138 13.80 -12.89 -11.85
C LEU A 138 12.41 -13.06 -12.52
N LEU A 139 11.53 -12.08 -12.37
CA LEU A 139 10.12 -12.21 -12.79
C LEU A 139 9.95 -12.33 -14.31
N ASN A 140 10.93 -11.87 -15.11
CA ASN A 140 10.88 -11.98 -16.57
C ASN A 140 11.46 -13.29 -17.11
N LEU A 141 12.02 -14.17 -16.26
CA LEU A 141 12.55 -15.45 -16.72
C LEU A 141 11.44 -16.31 -17.27
N THR A 142 11.62 -16.82 -18.50
CA THR A 142 10.60 -17.59 -19.21
C THR A 142 10.09 -18.78 -18.40
N ALA A 143 11.00 -19.50 -17.74
CA ALA A 143 10.66 -20.67 -16.92
C ALA A 143 9.76 -20.32 -15.72
N LEU A 144 9.89 -19.12 -15.15
CA LEU A 144 9.07 -18.68 -14.04
C LEU A 144 7.76 -18.05 -14.53
N ARG A 145 7.83 -17.09 -15.46
CA ARG A 145 6.65 -16.37 -15.97
C ARG A 145 5.62 -17.29 -16.62
N SER A 146 6.05 -18.40 -17.24
CA SER A 146 5.12 -19.38 -17.82
C SER A 146 4.26 -20.08 -16.78
N VAL A 147 4.69 -20.06 -15.51
CA VAL A 147 4.04 -20.72 -14.39
C VAL A 147 3.26 -19.73 -13.53
N ILE A 148 3.85 -18.57 -13.24
CA ILE A 148 3.25 -17.54 -12.36
C ILE A 148 2.48 -16.47 -13.15
N GLY A 149 2.60 -16.43 -14.47
CA GLY A 149 2.05 -15.36 -15.31
C GLY A 149 2.88 -14.08 -15.23
N GLU A 150 2.28 -12.98 -15.69
CA GLU A 150 2.96 -11.69 -15.83
C GLU A 150 2.25 -10.60 -15.04
N ILE A 151 3.03 -9.66 -14.53
CA ILE A 151 2.50 -8.55 -13.73
C ILE A 151 1.66 -7.56 -14.54
N ASP A 152 1.90 -7.47 -15.84
CA ASP A 152 1.12 -6.60 -16.72
C ASP A 152 -0.27 -7.20 -17.01
N ASP A 153 -0.43 -8.52 -17.05
CA ASP A 153 -1.75 -9.19 -17.06
C ASP A 153 -2.49 -8.91 -15.75
N HIS A 154 -1.83 -9.09 -14.59
CA HIS A 154 -2.41 -8.73 -13.29
C HIS A 154 -2.89 -7.27 -13.29
N HIS A 155 -2.04 -6.33 -13.73
CA HIS A 155 -2.41 -4.91 -13.79
C HIS A 155 -3.63 -4.67 -14.68
N THR A 156 -3.70 -5.32 -15.84
CA THR A 156 -4.82 -5.17 -16.78
C THR A 156 -6.12 -5.57 -16.09
N ARG A 157 -6.19 -6.79 -15.53
CA ARG A 157 -7.36 -7.27 -14.77
C ARG A 157 -7.67 -6.42 -13.55
N PHE A 158 -6.63 -5.97 -12.85
CA PHE A 158 -6.77 -5.08 -11.69
C PHE A 158 -7.49 -3.78 -12.05
N THR A 159 -7.09 -3.13 -13.14
CA THR A 159 -7.68 -1.86 -13.59
C THR A 159 -9.06 -2.03 -14.22
N GLU A 160 -9.37 -3.22 -14.75
CA GLU A 160 -10.72 -3.57 -15.21
C GLU A 160 -11.72 -3.74 -14.06
N VAL A 161 -11.27 -4.12 -12.86
CA VAL A 161 -12.13 -4.19 -11.67
C VAL A 161 -12.15 -2.84 -10.95
N ASN A 162 -10.98 -2.24 -10.73
CA ASN A 162 -10.81 -1.01 -9.96
C ASN A 162 -10.85 0.24 -10.85
N ARG A 163 -12.00 0.46 -11.53
CA ARG A 163 -12.18 1.49 -12.57
C ARG A 163 -12.30 2.94 -12.05
N GLN A 164 -12.12 3.17 -10.76
CA GLN A 164 -12.28 4.49 -10.16
C GLN A 164 -11.30 5.52 -10.74
N GLY A 165 -10.14 5.06 -11.23
CA GLY A 165 -9.12 5.91 -11.89
C GLY A 165 -8.43 6.90 -10.96
N LYS A 166 -8.81 6.95 -9.68
CA LYS A 166 -8.24 7.83 -8.66
C LYS A 166 -7.39 7.02 -7.70
N CYS A 167 -6.31 7.64 -7.21
CA CYS A 167 -5.49 7.05 -6.17
C CYS A 167 -6.27 7.00 -4.84
N PRO A 168 -6.54 5.82 -4.26
CA PRO A 168 -7.30 5.71 -3.02
C PRO A 168 -6.56 6.31 -1.83
N PHE A 169 -5.24 6.43 -1.91
CA PHE A 169 -4.42 6.96 -0.83
C PHE A 169 -4.57 8.48 -0.68
N CYS A 170 -4.82 9.25 -1.74
CA CYS A 170 -4.98 10.70 -1.63
C CYS A 170 -6.26 11.27 -2.23
N GLY A 171 -6.89 10.59 -3.20
CA GLY A 171 -8.02 11.12 -3.97
C GLY A 171 -7.69 12.28 -4.90
N ILE A 172 -6.46 12.83 -4.86
CA ILE A 172 -6.03 13.96 -5.68
C ILE A 172 -5.62 13.47 -7.08
N ASN A 173 -4.57 12.64 -7.12
CA ASN A 173 -3.97 12.17 -8.36
C ASN A 173 -4.66 10.92 -8.88
N ASP A 174 -4.58 10.74 -10.20
CA ASP A 174 -5.06 9.55 -10.87
C ASP A 174 -4.10 8.37 -10.68
N VAL A 175 -4.64 7.17 -10.91
CA VAL A 175 -3.87 5.94 -11.13
C VAL A 175 -4.15 5.53 -12.57
N LYS A 176 -3.09 5.23 -13.33
CA LYS A 176 -3.20 4.82 -14.74
C LYS A 176 -4.12 3.59 -14.86
N GLY A 177 -5.27 3.78 -15.52
CA GLY A 177 -6.27 2.74 -15.79
C GLY A 177 -6.07 2.04 -17.13
N THR A 178 -7.16 1.43 -17.63
CA THR A 178 -7.19 0.58 -18.85
C THR A 178 -6.79 1.28 -20.15
N TYR A 179 -6.78 2.62 -20.18
CA TYR A 179 -6.44 3.41 -21.38
C TYR A 179 -4.97 3.84 -21.43
N TYR A 180 -4.12 3.30 -20.55
CA TYR A 180 -2.69 3.61 -20.52
C TYR A 180 -1.87 2.36 -20.87
N SER A 181 -0.82 2.55 -21.69
CA SER A 181 0.18 1.50 -21.96
C SER A 181 1.21 1.34 -20.84
N LYS A 182 1.16 2.22 -19.83
CA LYS A 182 2.06 2.23 -18.67
C LYS A 182 1.23 2.07 -17.40
N ARG A 183 1.83 1.44 -16.40
CA ARG A 183 1.22 1.24 -15.08
C ARG A 183 1.91 2.06 -14.01
N GLU A 184 1.20 2.28 -12.91
CA GLU A 184 1.85 2.73 -11.68
C GLU A 184 2.77 1.65 -11.09
N ALA A 185 3.72 2.10 -10.27
CA ALA A 185 4.42 1.18 -9.39
C ALA A 185 3.44 0.61 -8.35
N TYR A 186 3.66 -0.65 -7.98
CA TYR A 186 2.93 -1.25 -6.87
C TYR A 186 3.68 -0.87 -5.61
N ASP A 187 3.01 -0.12 -4.74
CA ASP A 187 3.52 0.23 -3.43
C ASP A 187 3.59 -1.03 -2.56
N HIS A 188 4.73 -1.25 -1.91
CA HIS A 188 4.84 -2.19 -0.80
C HIS A 188 4.23 -1.53 0.43
N TYR A 189 2.94 -1.78 0.68
CA TYR A 189 2.16 -1.10 1.72
C TYR A 189 2.88 -1.16 3.06
N LEU A 190 3.25 -2.38 3.49
CA LEU A 190 4.30 -2.61 4.48
C LEU A 190 5.67 -2.58 3.76
N PRO A 191 6.57 -1.63 4.07
CA PRO A 191 7.78 -1.43 3.29
C PRO A 191 8.70 -2.65 3.29
N LYS A 192 9.04 -3.16 2.09
CA LYS A 192 9.99 -4.27 1.90
C LYS A 192 11.39 -4.04 2.50
N GLY A 193 11.73 -2.79 2.79
CA GLY A 193 12.98 -2.42 3.45
C GLY A 193 12.98 -2.70 4.95
N LYS A 194 11.80 -2.77 5.57
CA LYS A 194 11.58 -2.98 7.01
C LYS A 194 11.09 -4.38 7.32
N TYR A 195 10.18 -4.90 6.50
CA TYR A 195 9.54 -6.20 6.73
C TYR A 195 10.15 -7.29 5.85
N PRO A 196 10.59 -8.41 6.45
CA PRO A 196 10.86 -9.64 5.71
C PRO A 196 9.56 -10.31 5.26
N PHE A 197 9.70 -11.31 4.39
CA PHE A 197 8.67 -12.31 4.05
C PHE A 197 7.50 -11.88 3.16
N ASN A 198 7.21 -10.58 3.02
CA ASN A 198 5.99 -10.08 2.35
C ASN A 198 6.23 -9.25 1.07
N SER A 199 7.42 -9.35 0.48
CA SER A 199 7.82 -8.53 -0.66
C SER A 199 7.16 -8.90 -2.00
N ILE A 200 6.70 -10.15 -2.13
CA ILE A 200 5.99 -10.67 -3.32
C ILE A 200 4.53 -11.02 -3.03
N ASN A 201 4.07 -10.78 -1.80
CA ASN A 201 2.69 -11.02 -1.41
C ASN A 201 1.80 -9.93 -2.00
N PHE A 202 0.91 -10.30 -2.92
CA PHE A 202 0.02 -9.35 -3.62
C PHE A 202 -0.98 -8.67 -2.68
N LYS A 203 -1.23 -9.25 -1.51
CA LYS A 203 -1.99 -8.59 -0.43
C LYS A 203 -1.24 -7.40 0.19
N ASN A 204 0.08 -7.29 -0.02
CA ASN A 204 0.93 -6.18 0.42
C ASN A 204 1.30 -5.21 -0.73
N LEU A 205 0.85 -5.48 -1.96
CA LEU A 205 1.26 -4.75 -3.16
C LEU A 205 0.08 -4.01 -3.78
N ALA A 206 -0.03 -2.70 -3.55
CA ALA A 206 -1.17 -1.90 -4.01
C ALA A 206 -0.75 -0.84 -5.04
N PRO A 207 -1.43 -0.70 -6.19
CA PRO A 207 -1.18 0.41 -7.11
C PRO A 207 -1.40 1.76 -6.43
N ALA A 208 -0.42 2.66 -6.53
CA ALA A 208 -0.46 3.98 -5.92
C ALA A 208 0.06 5.02 -6.91
N CYS A 209 -0.50 6.23 -6.91
CA CYS A 209 0.08 7.31 -7.72
C CYS A 209 1.51 7.62 -7.28
N HIS A 210 2.30 8.19 -8.20
CA HIS A 210 3.69 8.56 -7.95
C HIS A 210 3.86 9.36 -6.66
N GLU A 211 3.06 10.40 -6.45
CA GLU A 211 3.19 11.24 -5.24
C GLU A 211 2.95 10.48 -3.94
N CYS A 212 1.95 9.60 -3.90
CA CYS A 212 1.68 8.82 -2.70
C CYS A 212 2.82 7.85 -2.40
N ASN A 213 3.32 7.12 -3.42
CA ASN A 213 4.34 6.08 -3.25
C ASN A 213 5.75 6.68 -3.07
N SER A 214 6.16 7.52 -4.02
CA SER A 214 7.55 7.94 -4.22
C SER A 214 7.89 9.31 -3.65
N THR A 215 6.91 10.10 -3.20
CA THR A 215 7.14 11.42 -2.58
C THR A 215 6.80 11.41 -1.10
N TYR A 216 5.58 11.02 -0.74
CA TYR A 216 5.07 11.14 0.63
C TYR A 216 5.31 9.89 1.49
N LYS A 217 4.87 8.71 1.03
CA LYS A 217 5.00 7.46 1.82
C LYS A 217 6.45 7.02 1.92
N LEU A 218 7.16 6.87 0.80
CA LEU A 218 8.52 6.35 0.77
C LEU A 218 8.63 5.05 1.58
N SER A 219 9.40 5.08 2.67
CA SER A 219 9.59 3.97 3.61
C SER A 219 8.86 4.17 4.95
N ARG A 220 7.97 5.16 5.07
CA ARG A 220 7.11 5.34 6.26
C ARG A 220 6.32 4.07 6.51
N ASP A 221 6.18 3.74 7.78
CA ASP A 221 5.59 2.49 8.22
C ASP A 221 4.12 2.72 8.61
N PRO A 222 3.16 2.04 7.97
CA PRO A 222 1.77 2.13 8.41
C PRO A 222 1.56 1.61 9.83
N LEU A 223 2.38 0.64 10.28
CA LEU A 223 2.17 -0.01 11.59
C LEU A 223 2.89 0.69 12.74
N TYR A 224 3.80 1.63 12.46
CA TYR A 224 4.58 2.32 13.48
C TYR A 224 4.75 3.80 13.14
N ASP A 225 4.52 4.68 14.12
CA ASP A 225 4.87 6.08 13.99
C ASP A 225 6.32 6.29 14.45
N SER A 226 7.20 6.75 13.56
CA SER A 226 8.58 7.10 13.93
C SER A 226 8.69 8.39 14.75
N LYS A 227 7.64 9.21 14.79
CA LYS A 227 7.60 10.51 15.45
C LYS A 227 6.91 10.47 16.82
N ASP A 228 6.28 9.35 17.18
CA ASP A 228 5.66 9.17 18.49
C ASP A 228 6.59 8.37 19.43
N PRO A 229 7.24 9.03 20.42
CA PRO A 229 8.11 8.39 21.39
C PRO A 229 7.38 7.34 22.25
N LEU A 230 6.07 7.49 22.47
CA LEU A 230 5.31 6.59 23.35
C LEU A 230 4.97 5.28 22.63
N LEU A 231 4.65 5.33 21.33
CA LEU A 231 4.50 4.13 20.50
C LEU A 231 5.84 3.43 20.26
N THR A 232 6.93 4.20 20.11
CA THR A 232 8.27 3.63 19.93
C THR A 232 8.88 3.06 21.22
N GLN A 233 8.58 3.63 22.40
CA GLN A 233 9.05 3.14 23.71
C GLN A 233 8.29 1.92 24.21
N THR A 234 7.02 1.75 23.83
CA THR A 234 6.19 0.59 24.22
C THR A 234 6.22 -0.56 23.21
N GLY A 235 6.90 -0.40 22.08
CA GLY A 235 6.83 -1.34 20.96
C GLY A 235 5.44 -1.39 20.32
N GLY A 236 4.60 -0.36 20.56
CA GLY A 236 3.22 -0.30 20.13
C GLY A 236 3.09 -0.21 18.62
N ARG A 237 2.29 -1.13 18.05
CA ARG A 237 1.76 -1.01 16.69
C ARG A 237 0.52 -0.12 16.70
N ARG A 238 0.24 0.54 15.58
CA ARG A 238 -1.01 1.28 15.34
C ARG A 238 -1.86 0.64 14.26
N LYS A 239 -3.16 0.87 14.29
CA LYS A 239 -4.06 0.46 13.20
C LYS A 239 -3.84 1.29 11.94
N SER A 240 -4.13 0.68 10.80
CA SER A 240 -4.07 1.32 9.49
C SER A 240 -5.14 0.76 8.56
N PHE A 241 -5.54 1.52 7.55
CA PHE A 241 -6.46 1.01 6.53
C PHE A 241 -5.78 -0.06 5.67
N TYR A 242 -6.36 -1.26 5.63
CA TYR A 242 -5.88 -2.28 4.71
C TYR A 242 -6.32 -1.97 3.26
N PRO A 243 -5.42 -1.93 2.26
CA PRO A 243 -5.77 -1.55 0.88
C PRO A 243 -6.86 -2.38 0.22
N TYR A 244 -7.08 -3.61 0.70
CA TYR A 244 -8.05 -4.56 0.16
C TYR A 244 -9.11 -4.97 1.18
N GLN A 245 -9.35 -4.15 2.22
CA GLN A 245 -10.40 -4.44 3.19
C GLN A 245 -11.78 -4.50 2.51
N THR A 246 -12.59 -5.42 2.99
CA THR A 246 -13.95 -5.65 2.51
C THR A 246 -15.01 -4.92 3.34
N SER A 247 -14.69 -4.60 4.59
CA SER A 247 -15.55 -3.82 5.47
C SER A 247 -15.67 -2.38 4.95
N PRO A 248 -16.89 -1.87 4.73
CA PRO A 248 -17.06 -0.50 4.28
C PRO A 248 -16.74 0.48 5.42
N TYR A 249 -16.19 1.63 5.04
CA TYR A 249 -15.99 2.77 5.92
C TYR A 249 -16.11 4.05 5.09
N ALA A 250 -16.36 5.17 5.77
CA ALA A 250 -16.35 6.49 5.16
C ALA A 250 -15.51 7.41 6.03
N ILE A 251 -14.66 8.21 5.39
CA ILE A 251 -13.94 9.28 6.07
C ILE A 251 -14.79 10.53 5.95
N GLU A 252 -15.13 11.11 7.10
CA GLU A 252 -15.76 12.40 7.21
C GLU A 252 -14.66 13.47 7.18
N LEU A 253 -14.85 14.49 6.35
CA LEU A 253 -13.95 15.63 6.22
C LEU A 253 -14.77 16.90 6.40
N GLU A 254 -14.33 17.73 7.34
CA GLU A 254 -14.86 19.06 7.56
C GLU A 254 -13.73 20.08 7.41
N ILE A 255 -14.05 21.20 6.79
CA ILE A 255 -13.14 22.32 6.66
C ILE A 255 -13.74 23.53 7.37
N ALA A 256 -12.90 24.22 8.14
CA ALA A 256 -13.17 25.58 8.58
C ALA A 256 -12.18 26.53 7.90
N LEU A 257 -12.68 27.71 7.51
CA LEU A 257 -11.90 28.74 6.85
C LEU A 257 -11.85 29.99 7.74
N ASN A 258 -10.63 30.44 8.05
CA ASN A 258 -10.36 31.58 8.91
C ASN A 258 -9.84 32.79 8.11
N SER A 259 -10.35 32.99 6.89
CA SER A 259 -10.04 34.17 6.07
C SER A 259 -11.33 34.78 5.51
N PRO A 260 -11.52 36.11 5.61
CA PRO A 260 -12.61 36.82 4.94
C PRO A 260 -12.29 37.17 3.48
N ASP A 261 -11.04 36.99 3.03
CA ASP A 261 -10.61 37.25 1.66
C ASP A 261 -10.16 35.96 0.98
N TRP A 262 -10.96 35.51 0.02
CA TRP A 262 -10.69 34.26 -0.68
C TRP A 262 -9.53 34.35 -1.67
N THR A 263 -9.23 35.55 -2.18
CA THR A 263 -8.20 35.75 -3.20
C THR A 263 -6.79 35.50 -2.65
N SER A 264 -6.64 35.59 -1.33
CA SER A 264 -5.38 35.47 -0.61
C SER A 264 -5.31 34.31 0.39
N ILE A 265 -6.25 33.36 0.36
CA ILE A 265 -6.28 32.17 1.26
C ILE A 265 -4.93 31.44 1.26
N ARG A 266 -4.44 31.15 2.46
CA ARG A 266 -3.21 30.39 2.74
C ARG A 266 -3.54 29.10 3.49
N PRO A 267 -2.61 28.12 3.51
CA PRO A 267 -2.81 26.88 4.25
C PRO A 267 -3.16 27.07 5.73
N ASP A 268 -2.61 28.09 6.40
CA ASP A 268 -2.88 28.38 7.81
C ASP A 268 -4.33 28.88 8.06
N ASP A 269 -5.00 29.38 7.03
CA ASP A 269 -6.41 29.78 7.10
C ASP A 269 -7.35 28.57 7.02
N VAL A 270 -6.84 27.41 6.60
CA VAL A 270 -7.63 26.19 6.37
C VAL A 270 -7.41 25.22 7.53
N THR A 271 -8.46 24.99 8.31
CA THR A 271 -8.47 23.94 9.34
C THR A 271 -9.17 22.70 8.80
N LEU A 272 -8.49 21.55 8.83
CA LEU A 272 -9.03 20.26 8.40
C LEU A 272 -9.39 19.42 9.62
N THR A 273 -10.66 19.05 9.75
CA THR A 273 -11.13 18.10 10.76
C THR A 273 -11.55 16.81 10.08
N THR A 274 -11.23 15.68 10.69
CA THR A 274 -11.51 14.35 10.14
C THR A 274 -12.24 13.46 11.15
N GLY A 275 -13.02 12.51 10.63
CA GLY A 275 -13.76 11.52 11.41
C GLY A 275 -14.15 10.31 10.55
N PRO A 276 -14.92 9.35 11.09
CA PRO A 276 -15.49 9.33 12.45
C PRO A 276 -14.51 8.82 13.52
N GLU A 277 -14.83 9.03 14.80
CA GLU A 277 -13.97 8.67 15.93
C GLU A 277 -13.71 7.15 16.05
N GLY A 278 -14.66 6.32 15.61
CA GLY A 278 -14.53 4.86 15.65
C GLY A 278 -13.38 4.28 14.81
N ILE A 279 -12.85 5.07 13.85
CA ILE A 279 -11.69 4.71 13.02
C ILE A 279 -10.58 5.78 13.08
N ARG A 280 -10.52 6.53 14.19
CA ARG A 280 -9.58 7.64 14.39
C ARG A 280 -8.12 7.22 14.21
N GLU A 281 -7.77 6.04 14.70
CA GLU A 281 -6.40 5.53 14.64
C GLU A 281 -5.96 5.29 13.18
N GLU A 282 -6.80 4.66 12.37
CA GLU A 282 -6.57 4.43 10.95
C GLU A 282 -6.50 5.74 10.15
N ILE A 283 -7.35 6.72 10.49
CA ILE A 283 -7.34 8.07 9.91
C ILE A 283 -6.02 8.77 10.23
N ASN A 284 -5.58 8.77 11.50
CA ASN A 284 -4.34 9.40 11.90
C ASN A 284 -3.13 8.78 11.20
N THR A 285 -3.08 7.45 11.09
CA THR A 285 -2.07 6.75 10.30
C THR A 285 -2.09 7.17 8.83
N TRP A 286 -3.27 7.31 8.23
CA TRP A 286 -3.41 7.76 6.85
C TRP A 286 -2.94 9.21 6.64
N LEU A 287 -3.30 10.11 7.56
CA LEU A 287 -2.86 11.51 7.53
C LEU A 287 -1.33 11.60 7.59
N ASP A 288 -0.70 10.87 8.51
CA ASP A 288 0.76 10.83 8.66
C ASP A 288 1.46 10.23 7.43
N VAL A 289 1.10 9.00 7.05
CA VAL A 289 1.83 8.24 6.01
C VAL A 289 1.80 8.95 4.66
N TYR A 290 0.71 9.62 4.31
CA TYR A 290 0.52 10.23 2.98
C TYR A 290 0.52 11.76 2.98
N GLY A 291 0.83 12.40 4.12
CA GLY A 291 0.91 13.86 4.25
C GLY A 291 -0.39 14.57 3.86
N ILE A 292 -1.53 14.00 4.24
CA ILE A 292 -2.82 14.38 3.67
C ILE A 292 -3.22 15.81 4.05
N GLU A 293 -3.00 16.19 5.30
CA GLU A 293 -3.38 17.53 5.78
C GLU A 293 -2.71 18.64 4.97
N GLU A 294 -1.38 18.59 4.83
CA GLU A 294 -0.60 19.51 4.01
C GLU A 294 -1.16 19.58 2.58
N ARG A 295 -1.37 18.42 1.95
CA ARG A 295 -1.78 18.32 0.55
C ARG A 295 -3.20 18.83 0.32
N TYR A 296 -4.11 18.59 1.26
CA TYR A 296 -5.49 19.07 1.15
C TYR A 296 -5.56 20.57 1.36
N LYS A 297 -4.84 21.12 2.34
CA LYS A 297 -4.73 22.57 2.52
C LYS A 297 -4.13 23.25 1.30
N ALA A 298 -3.04 22.69 0.75
CA ALA A 298 -2.44 23.21 -0.49
C ALA A 298 -3.43 23.21 -1.67
N LYS A 299 -4.23 22.14 -1.82
CA LYS A 299 -5.26 22.06 -2.86
C LYS A 299 -6.36 23.10 -2.67
N CYS A 300 -6.81 23.35 -1.44
CA CYS A 300 -7.77 24.41 -1.15
C CYS A 300 -7.24 25.82 -1.48
N CYS A 301 -5.92 26.04 -1.45
CA CYS A 301 -5.31 27.33 -1.73
C CYS A 301 -4.85 27.52 -3.19
N GLY A 302 -4.90 26.46 -4.01
CA GLY A 302 -4.36 26.47 -5.37
C GLY A 302 -5.21 27.30 -6.35
N GLU A 303 -4.53 28.00 -7.26
CA GLU A 303 -5.16 28.84 -8.30
C GLU A 303 -6.14 28.03 -9.17
N ASN A 304 -5.71 26.87 -9.68
CA ASN A 304 -6.52 25.98 -10.52
C ASN A 304 -7.33 24.95 -9.71
N ASP A 305 -7.39 25.12 -8.39
CA ASP A 305 -8.07 24.21 -7.47
C ASP A 305 -9.06 25.00 -6.61
N GLY A 306 -8.83 25.15 -5.31
CA GLY A 306 -9.79 25.79 -4.42
C GLY A 306 -10.16 27.23 -4.81
N LYS A 307 -9.22 28.03 -5.29
CA LYS A 307 -9.54 29.39 -5.78
C LYS A 307 -10.40 29.35 -7.03
N TYR A 308 -10.10 28.45 -7.97
CA TYR A 308 -10.96 28.24 -9.13
C TYR A 308 -12.35 27.75 -8.70
N TRP A 309 -12.46 26.82 -7.74
CA TRP A 309 -13.76 26.35 -7.24
C TRP A 309 -14.61 27.48 -6.67
N ILE A 310 -14.01 28.50 -6.04
CA ILE A 310 -14.70 29.70 -5.56
C ILE A 310 -15.11 30.59 -6.73
N ALA A 311 -14.24 30.82 -7.71
CA ALA A 311 -14.55 31.59 -8.91
C ALA A 311 -15.75 31.00 -9.69
N GLN A 312 -15.88 29.67 -9.75
CA GLN A 312 -17.06 29.03 -10.36
C GLN A 312 -18.38 29.42 -9.65
N VAL A 313 -18.33 29.65 -8.34
CA VAL A 313 -19.49 30.08 -7.54
C VAL A 313 -19.79 31.56 -7.76
N LEU A 314 -18.76 32.40 -7.68
CA LEU A 314 -18.89 33.86 -7.67
C LEU A 314 -19.09 34.48 -9.05
N ASP A 315 -18.47 33.91 -10.08
CA ASP A 315 -18.42 34.46 -11.43
C ASP A 315 -19.29 33.63 -12.38
N GLU A 316 -18.91 32.37 -12.65
CA GLU A 316 -19.54 31.54 -13.68
C GLU A 316 -21.04 31.33 -13.44
N TRP A 317 -21.46 30.95 -12.22
CA TRP A 317 -22.89 30.75 -11.94
C TRP A 317 -23.69 32.03 -11.73
N LYS A 318 -23.02 33.12 -11.33
CA LYS A 318 -23.65 34.43 -11.25
C LYS A 318 -24.00 34.96 -12.65
N GLU A 319 -23.16 34.73 -13.65
CA GLU A 319 -23.44 35.05 -15.05
C GLU A 319 -24.66 34.29 -15.60
N GLU A 320 -24.92 33.07 -15.10
CA GLU A 320 -26.13 32.30 -15.43
C GLU A 320 -27.38 32.72 -14.62
N GLY A 321 -27.27 33.72 -13.75
CA GLY A 321 -28.36 34.20 -12.89
C GLY A 321 -28.72 33.25 -11.75
N LYS A 322 -27.81 32.35 -11.37
CA LYS A 322 -27.99 31.38 -10.27
C LYS A 322 -27.33 31.84 -8.99
N THR A 323 -27.82 31.33 -7.87
CA THR A 323 -27.30 31.68 -6.54
C THR A 323 -26.21 30.71 -6.06
N PRO A 324 -25.34 31.12 -5.12
CA PRO A 324 -24.42 30.21 -4.44
C PRO A 324 -25.11 29.01 -3.77
N ASP A 325 -26.32 29.16 -3.24
CA ASP A 325 -27.09 28.05 -2.65
C ASP A 325 -27.50 27.00 -3.69
N GLU A 326 -27.87 27.45 -4.89
CA GLU A 326 -28.12 26.55 -6.02
C GLU A 326 -26.83 25.85 -6.44
N PHE A 327 -25.67 26.52 -6.32
CA PHE A 327 -24.36 25.90 -6.55
C PHE A 327 -24.17 24.69 -5.66
N LEU A 328 -24.22 24.96 -4.36
CA LEU A 328 -23.87 24.01 -3.32
C LEU A 328 -24.85 22.84 -3.31
N SER A 329 -26.13 23.09 -3.56
CA SER A 329 -27.15 22.04 -3.71
C SER A 329 -26.83 21.08 -4.85
N THR A 330 -26.32 21.58 -5.98
CA THR A 330 -25.88 20.74 -7.10
C THR A 330 -24.59 19.99 -6.78
N LEU A 331 -23.62 20.67 -6.18
CA LEU A 331 -22.37 20.07 -5.72
C LEU A 331 -22.61 18.92 -4.73
N VAL A 332 -23.54 19.06 -3.78
CA VAL A 332 -23.91 18.01 -2.82
C VAL A 332 -24.38 16.75 -3.54
N ARG A 333 -25.23 16.89 -4.57
CA ARG A 333 -25.70 15.76 -5.39
C ARG A 333 -24.55 15.11 -6.17
N HIS A 334 -23.64 15.90 -6.74
CA HIS A 334 -22.47 15.41 -7.47
C HIS A 334 -21.49 14.70 -6.53
N ALA A 335 -21.18 15.28 -5.38
CA ALA A 335 -20.29 14.69 -4.38
C ALA A 335 -20.84 13.37 -3.83
N LYS A 336 -22.15 13.26 -3.65
CA LYS A 336 -22.79 12.00 -3.22
C LYS A 336 -22.67 10.89 -4.28
N SER A 337 -22.79 11.22 -5.56
CA SER A 337 -22.79 10.22 -6.65
C SER A 337 -21.38 9.93 -7.19
N LYS A 338 -20.49 10.92 -7.18
CA LYS A 338 -19.14 10.90 -7.72
C LYS A 338 -18.18 11.65 -6.78
N PRO A 339 -17.91 11.12 -5.57
CA PRO A 339 -17.09 11.80 -4.56
C PRO A 339 -15.66 12.10 -5.03
N TYR A 340 -15.09 11.28 -5.90
CA TYR A 340 -13.70 11.47 -6.34
C TYR A 340 -13.56 12.18 -7.69
N ALA A 341 -14.66 12.42 -8.40
CA ALA A 341 -14.63 13.28 -9.58
C ALA A 341 -14.33 14.71 -9.14
N GLU A 342 -13.39 15.37 -9.81
CA GLU A 342 -12.97 16.76 -9.51
C GLU A 342 -12.64 17.01 -8.02
N ALA A 343 -12.21 15.96 -7.30
CA ALA A 343 -11.99 15.99 -5.86
C ALA A 343 -13.22 16.48 -5.06
N ASN A 344 -14.44 16.11 -5.47
CA ASN A 344 -15.69 16.50 -4.80
C ASN A 344 -15.72 16.22 -3.29
N PHE A 345 -15.05 15.16 -2.85
CA PHE A 345 -14.88 14.80 -1.43
C PHE A 345 -14.18 15.90 -0.62
N LEU A 346 -13.37 16.75 -1.26
CA LEU A 346 -12.68 17.91 -0.68
C LEU A 346 -13.32 19.24 -1.10
N LYS A 347 -13.71 19.37 -2.37
CA LYS A 347 -14.36 20.57 -2.92
C LYS A 347 -15.65 20.90 -2.18
N LYS A 348 -16.48 19.90 -1.87
CA LYS A 348 -17.73 20.08 -1.12
C LYS A 348 -17.50 20.71 0.26
N PRO A 349 -16.76 20.08 1.20
CA PRO A 349 -16.56 20.67 2.52
C PRO A 349 -15.82 22.02 2.47
N PHE A 350 -14.96 22.24 1.48
CA PHE A 350 -14.28 23.52 1.29
C PHE A 350 -15.24 24.65 0.89
N LEU A 351 -16.12 24.45 -0.09
CA LEU A 351 -17.09 25.47 -0.50
C LEU A 351 -18.19 25.67 0.56
N GLU A 352 -18.59 24.62 1.28
CA GLU A 352 -19.45 24.75 2.46
C GLU A 352 -18.77 25.62 3.55
N ALA A 353 -17.44 25.50 3.72
CA ALA A 353 -16.69 26.36 4.64
C ALA A 353 -16.66 27.82 4.18
N CYS A 354 -16.49 28.06 2.87
CA CYS A 354 -16.53 29.41 2.29
C CYS A 354 -17.89 30.08 2.51
N GLN A 355 -18.98 29.32 2.32
CA GLN A 355 -20.31 29.83 2.64
C GLN A 355 -20.44 30.19 4.11
N ARG A 356 -20.01 29.31 5.03
CA ARG A 356 -20.07 29.58 6.47
C ARG A 356 -19.23 30.77 6.91
N SER A 357 -18.15 31.09 6.20
CA SER A 357 -17.31 32.25 6.47
C SER A 357 -17.84 33.55 5.82
N GLY A 358 -19.02 33.51 5.17
CA GLY A 358 -19.66 34.65 4.54
C GLY A 358 -19.06 35.07 3.19
N LEU A 359 -18.22 34.24 2.56
CA LEU A 359 -17.55 34.59 1.30
C LEU A 359 -18.53 34.71 0.11
N PHE A 360 -19.69 34.10 0.21
CA PHE A 360 -20.71 34.11 -0.84
C PHE A 360 -21.85 35.11 -0.59
N ASP A 361 -21.78 35.87 0.52
CA ASP A 361 -22.80 36.85 0.89
C ASP A 361 -22.56 38.23 0.23
N MET A 362 -21.56 38.33 -0.67
CA MET A 362 -21.09 39.57 -1.31
C MET A 362 -21.85 39.99 -2.58
#